data_AF-A0AAD4E6P3-F1
#
_entry.id   AF-A0AAD4E6P3-F1
#
_cell.length_a   1.000
_cell.length_b   1.000
_cell.length_c   1.000
_cell.angle_alpha   90.00
_cell.angle_beta   90.00
_cell.angle_gamma   90.00
#
_symmetry.space_group_name_H-M   'P 1'
#
loop_
_entity.id
_entity.type
_entity.pdbx_description
1 polymer ?
#
loop_
_entity_poly.entity_id
_entity_poly.type
_entity_poly.pdbx_seq_one_letter_code
_entity_poly.pdbx_strand_id
1 'polypeptide(L)'
;ARADEWKKNRFKHTDILMRPHPDTNEDEAFVSDFALWKIDKGQFVEFYYWTNNGLEETLSSQTTRDDEGLIPSEQDGSTVWISAAASKPSKRVVPDRFLSPADFAQAVPRIVAALEEWDWPQQRVLMLSRFWGAIVTHRYWNSNDLVAKRALMNSQEEQRQAWHNAVALGFLVCLRIHCYCS
;
A
#
# COMPACT_ATOMS: atom_id res chain seq x y z
N ALA A 1 48.27 -10.65 23.44
CA ALA A 1 47.73 -9.67 22.48
C ALA A 1 46.21 -9.79 22.32
N ARG A 2 45.66 -10.72 21.52
CA ARG A 2 44.20 -10.85 21.28
C ARG A 2 43.38 -11.18 22.54
N ALA A 3 43.94 -12.00 23.44
CA ALA A 3 43.32 -12.35 24.72
C ALA A 3 43.36 -11.19 25.75
N ASP A 4 44.31 -10.26 25.62
CA ASP A 4 44.44 -9.11 26.53
C ASP A 4 43.49 -7.96 26.15
N GLU A 5 43.15 -7.85 24.87
CA GLU A 5 42.15 -6.88 24.38
C GLU A 5 40.73 -7.23 24.84
N TRP A 6 40.39 -8.52 24.91
CA TRP A 6 39.09 -8.98 25.41
C TRP A 6 38.84 -8.53 26.86
N LYS A 7 39.88 -8.53 27.70
CA LYS A 7 39.78 -8.10 29.10
C LYS A 7 39.61 -6.59 29.26
N LYS A 8 40.15 -5.78 28.33
CA LYS A 8 40.09 -4.32 28.38
C LYS A 8 38.82 -3.72 27.76
N ASN A 9 38.10 -4.48 26.92
CA ASN A 9 36.97 -3.96 26.14
C ASN A 9 35.71 -4.83 26.23
N ARG A 10 35.36 -5.28 27.44
CA ARG A 10 34.17 -6.10 27.73
C ARG A 10 32.86 -5.46 27.25
N PHE A 11 32.82 -4.12 27.17
CA PHE A 11 31.66 -3.36 26.72
C PHE A 11 31.52 -3.23 25.20
N LYS A 12 32.56 -3.56 24.40
CA LYS A 12 32.48 -3.51 22.93
C LYS A 12 31.84 -4.77 22.31
N HIS A 13 31.65 -5.81 23.11
CA HIS A 13 31.17 -7.12 22.65
C HIS A 13 29.93 -7.57 23.43
N THR A 14 29.17 -6.62 23.98
CA THR A 14 27.86 -6.94 24.54
C THR A 14 26.95 -7.31 23.37
N ASP A 15 26.55 -8.57 23.29
CA ASP A 15 25.56 -9.02 22.31
C ASP A 15 24.28 -8.20 22.50
N ILE A 16 23.86 -7.53 21.42
CA ILE A 16 22.57 -6.86 21.39
C ILE A 16 21.52 -7.97 21.40
N LEU A 17 20.94 -8.24 22.57
CA LEU A 17 19.80 -9.13 22.69
C LEU A 17 18.67 -8.56 21.84
N MET A 18 18.32 -9.27 20.77
CA MET A 18 17.13 -8.97 19.99
C MET A 18 15.94 -9.08 20.93
N ARG A 19 15.35 -7.94 21.29
CA ARG A 19 14.11 -7.93 22.06
C ARG A 19 13.03 -8.56 21.19
N PRO A 20 12.15 -9.41 21.76
CA PRO A 20 10.97 -9.86 21.04
C PRO A 20 10.23 -8.64 20.49
N HIS A 21 9.83 -8.69 19.23
CA HIS A 21 8.88 -7.71 18.71
C HIS A 21 7.63 -7.80 19.59
N PRO A 22 7.05 -6.69 20.06
CA PRO A 22 5.76 -6.75 20.73
C PRO A 22 4.80 -7.43 19.76
N ASP A 23 4.34 -8.62 20.14
CA ASP A 23 3.48 -9.48 19.33
C ASP A 23 2.05 -8.93 19.43
N THR A 24 1.83 -7.73 18.89
CA THR A 24 0.51 -7.11 18.81
C THR A 24 -0.25 -7.71 17.64
N ASN A 25 -0.67 -8.96 17.80
CA ASN A 25 -1.72 -9.58 16.99
C ASN A 25 -3.13 -9.06 17.37
N GLU A 26 -3.22 -8.04 18.22
CA GLU A 26 -4.48 -7.51 18.75
C GLU A 26 -5.13 -6.43 17.87
N ASP A 27 -4.39 -5.84 16.92
CA ASP A 27 -4.90 -4.85 15.98
C ASP A 27 -4.71 -5.35 14.54
N GLU A 28 -5.38 -6.44 14.18
CA GLU A 28 -5.50 -6.85 12.79
C GLU A 28 -6.27 -5.73 12.05
N ALA A 29 -5.51 -4.85 11.42
CA ALA A 29 -6.03 -3.65 10.79
C ALA A 29 -6.91 -4.02 9.61
N PHE A 30 -8.22 -4.03 9.81
CA PHE A 30 -9.18 -4.35 8.76
C PHE A 30 -9.17 -3.28 7.67
N VAL A 31 -8.63 -3.65 6.51
CA VAL A 31 -8.79 -2.90 5.27
C VAL A 31 -10.25 -3.05 4.81
N SER A 32 -10.80 -2.00 4.20
CA SER A 32 -12.17 -2.04 3.68
C SER A 32 -12.38 -3.18 2.67
N ASP A 33 -13.47 -3.93 2.81
CA ASP A 33 -13.89 -4.97 1.84
C ASP A 33 -13.95 -4.46 0.41
N PHE A 34 -14.34 -3.18 0.22
CA PHE A 34 -14.35 -2.54 -1.10
C PHE A 34 -12.95 -2.53 -1.71
N ALA A 35 -11.94 -2.19 -0.91
CA ALA A 35 -10.57 -2.09 -1.37
C ALA A 35 -9.94 -3.46 -1.63
N LEU A 36 -10.24 -4.44 -0.76
CA LEU A 36 -9.83 -5.83 -0.95
C LEU A 36 -10.46 -6.44 -2.21
N TRP A 37 -11.76 -6.22 -2.43
CA TRP A 37 -12.44 -6.65 -3.65
C TRP A 37 -11.83 -6.02 -4.91
N LYS A 38 -11.45 -4.74 -4.87
CA LYS A 38 -10.75 -4.08 -5.99
C LYS A 38 -9.39 -4.72 -6.27
N ILE A 39 -8.62 -5.03 -5.22
CA ILE A 39 -7.33 -5.72 -5.36
C ILE A 39 -7.50 -7.12 -5.95
N ASP A 40 -8.47 -7.91 -5.47
CA ASP A 40 -8.79 -9.23 -6.02
C ASP A 40 -9.04 -9.16 -7.53
N LYS A 41 -9.76 -8.12 -7.99
CA LYS A 41 -10.05 -7.92 -9.41
C LYS A 41 -8.92 -7.28 -10.21
N GLY A 42 -7.77 -7.00 -9.61
CA GLY A 42 -6.69 -6.29 -10.30
C GLY A 42 -7.02 -4.84 -10.64
N GLN A 43 -8.09 -4.28 -10.05
CA GLN A 43 -8.58 -2.94 -10.35
C GLN A 43 -7.82 -1.88 -9.55
N PHE A 44 -7.80 -0.66 -10.09
CA PHE A 44 -7.26 0.48 -9.36
C PHE A 44 -8.09 0.77 -8.12
N VAL A 45 -7.40 0.98 -7.00
CA VAL A 45 -7.95 1.43 -5.72
C VAL A 45 -6.96 2.39 -5.07
N GLU A 46 -7.47 3.44 -4.43
CA GLU A 46 -6.69 4.48 -3.79
C GLU A 46 -5.90 3.95 -2.57
N PHE A 47 -4.72 4.53 -2.34
CA PHE A 47 -3.91 4.21 -1.16
C PHE A 47 -4.60 4.58 0.16
N TYR A 48 -5.57 5.47 0.12
CA TYR A 48 -6.33 5.94 1.28
C TYR A 48 -6.78 4.80 2.21
N TYR A 49 -7.26 3.69 1.64
CA TYR A 49 -7.77 2.54 2.40
C TYR A 49 -6.71 1.83 3.26
N TRP A 50 -5.43 2.02 2.97
CA TRP A 50 -4.31 1.49 3.75
C TRP A 50 -3.67 2.53 4.68
N THR A 51 -4.15 3.77 4.67
CA THR A 51 -3.71 4.80 5.63
C THR A 51 -4.35 4.57 7.00
N ASN A 52 -3.78 5.12 8.08
CA ASN A 52 -4.43 5.08 9.38
C ASN A 52 -5.87 5.62 9.37
N ASN A 53 -6.12 6.70 8.63
CA ASN A 53 -7.46 7.27 8.52
C ASN A 53 -8.45 6.31 7.85
N GLY A 54 -8.02 5.60 6.80
CA GLY A 54 -8.86 4.60 6.11
C GLY A 54 -9.14 3.36 6.96
N LEU A 55 -8.15 2.92 7.75
CA LEU A 55 -8.31 1.81 8.68
C LEU A 55 -9.24 2.17 9.84
N GLU A 56 -9.09 3.35 10.44
CA GLU A 56 -9.96 3.84 11.50
C GLU A 56 -11.41 4.01 11.01
N GLU A 57 -11.60 4.50 9.78
CA GLU A 57 -12.93 4.57 9.16
C GLU A 57 -13.55 3.18 8.98
N THR A 58 -12.74 2.20 8.54
CA THR A 58 -13.20 0.83 8.36
C THR A 58 -13.60 0.19 9.69
N LEU A 59 -12.76 0.32 10.72
CA LEU A 59 -13.03 -0.17 12.07
C LEU A 59 -14.32 0.44 12.66
N SER A 60 -14.47 1.75 12.52
CA SER A 60 -15.67 2.48 12.95
C SER A 60 -16.93 1.97 12.22
N SER A 61 -16.82 1.72 10.92
CA SER A 61 -17.93 1.23 10.09
C SER A 61 -18.34 -0.20 10.44
N GLN A 62 -17.38 -1.08 10.74
CA GLN A 62 -17.65 -2.46 11.16
C GLN A 62 -18.39 -2.51 12.50
N THR A 63 -18.02 -1.64 13.45
CA THR A 63 -18.68 -1.56 14.77
C THR A 63 -20.16 -1.18 14.65
N THR A 64 -20.53 -0.52 13.55
CA THR A 64 -21.91 -0.05 13.28
C THR A 64 -22.70 -0.93 12.31
N ARG A 65 -22.12 -2.02 11.78
CA ARG A 65 -22.71 -2.80 10.68
C ARG A 65 -23.56 -3.97 11.18
N ASP A 66 -24.81 -3.99 10.74
CA ASP A 66 -25.73 -5.16 10.67
C ASP A 66 -26.05 -5.50 9.19
N ASP A 67 -25.23 -5.02 8.24
CA ASP A 67 -25.51 -5.08 6.80
C ASP A 67 -24.71 -6.21 6.13
N GLU A 68 -25.12 -7.47 6.40
CA GLU A 68 -24.64 -8.67 5.69
C GLU A 68 -25.32 -8.88 4.32
N GLY A 69 -26.06 -7.87 3.82
CA GLY A 69 -26.75 -7.98 2.54
C GLY A 69 -25.78 -8.19 1.38
N LEU A 70 -26.09 -9.15 0.50
CA LEU A 70 -25.44 -9.26 -0.81
C LEU A 70 -26.20 -8.42 -1.84
N ILE A 71 -25.48 -7.66 -2.67
CA ILE A 71 -26.06 -6.94 -3.79
C ILE A 71 -25.54 -7.47 -5.13
N PRO A 72 -26.37 -7.48 -6.18
CA PRO A 72 -25.94 -7.85 -7.51
C PRO A 72 -25.03 -6.75 -8.10
N SER A 73 -23.90 -7.16 -8.65
CA SER A 73 -22.93 -6.30 -9.35
C SER A 73 -22.67 -6.89 -10.73
N GLU A 74 -22.76 -6.06 -11.78
CA GLU A 74 -22.48 -6.47 -13.15
C GLU A 74 -20.96 -6.44 -13.40
N GLN A 75 -20.40 -7.60 -13.75
CA GLN A 75 -18.98 -7.77 -14.07
C GLN A 75 -18.82 -8.62 -15.33
N ASP A 76 -18.15 -8.08 -16.35
CA ASP A 76 -17.84 -8.77 -17.62
C ASP A 76 -19.06 -9.42 -18.30
N GLY A 77 -20.25 -8.83 -18.14
CA GLY A 77 -21.52 -9.34 -18.67
C GLY A 77 -22.17 -10.43 -17.82
N SER A 78 -21.70 -10.65 -16.59
CA SER A 78 -22.26 -11.58 -15.62
C SER A 78 -22.59 -10.88 -14.29
N THR A 79 -23.69 -11.27 -13.66
CA THR A 79 -24.08 -10.76 -12.35
C THR A 79 -23.34 -11.53 -11.24
N VAL A 80 -22.46 -10.84 -10.50
CA VAL A 80 -21.74 -11.34 -9.33
C VAL A 80 -22.38 -10.77 -8.07
N TRP A 81 -22.57 -11.61 -7.05
CA TRP A 81 -23.05 -11.17 -5.73
C TRP A 81 -21.87 -10.71 -4.89
N ILE A 82 -21.86 -9.43 -4.50
CA ILE A 82 -20.85 -8.85 -3.61
C ILE A 82 -21.51 -8.38 -2.32
N SER A 83 -20.76 -8.30 -1.22
CA SER A 83 -21.29 -7.68 -0.02
C SER A 83 -21.69 -6.23 -0.30
N ALA A 84 -22.78 -5.77 0.30
CA ALA A 84 -23.16 -4.35 0.26
C ALA A 84 -22.01 -3.46 0.73
N ALA A 85 -21.17 -4.00 1.63
CA ALA A 85 -19.95 -3.38 2.09
C ALA A 85 -18.88 -3.18 1.01
N ALA A 86 -18.67 -4.17 0.15
CA ALA A 86 -17.71 -4.11 -0.95
C ALA A 86 -18.18 -3.24 -2.12
N SER A 87 -19.42 -2.73 -2.10
CA SER A 87 -19.97 -1.91 -3.17
C SER A 87 -19.79 -0.40 -2.99
N LYS A 88 -19.60 0.05 -1.74
CA LYS A 88 -19.63 1.48 -1.40
C LYS A 88 -18.21 2.00 -1.15
N PRO A 89 -17.67 2.88 -2.00
CA PRO A 89 -16.43 3.57 -1.68
C PRO A 89 -16.63 4.49 -0.47
N SER A 90 -15.55 4.76 0.26
CA SER A 90 -15.61 5.74 1.36
C SER A 90 -15.82 7.14 0.79
N LYS A 91 -16.60 7.97 1.50
CA LYS A 91 -16.79 9.39 1.13
C LYS A 91 -15.58 10.26 1.46
N ARG A 92 -14.63 9.72 2.22
CA ARG A 92 -13.40 10.38 2.68
C ARG A 92 -12.18 10.01 1.83
N VAL A 93 -12.35 9.15 0.83
CA VAL A 93 -11.27 8.75 -0.08
C VAL A 93 -10.63 9.98 -0.68
N VAL A 94 -9.31 10.06 -0.52
CA VAL A 94 -8.47 11.10 -1.10
C VAL A 94 -7.69 10.49 -2.26
N PRO A 95 -7.67 11.13 -3.45
CA PRO A 95 -6.80 10.71 -4.54
C PRO A 95 -5.35 10.62 -4.08
N ASP A 96 -4.60 9.62 -4.56
CA ASP A 96 -3.24 9.37 -4.10
C ASP A 96 -2.35 10.60 -4.21
N ARG A 97 -2.52 11.39 -5.29
CA ARG A 97 -1.71 12.59 -5.52
C ARG A 97 -1.83 13.66 -4.43
N PHE A 98 -2.86 13.57 -3.61
CA PHE A 98 -3.13 14.46 -2.49
C PHE A 98 -2.82 13.84 -1.12
N LEU A 99 -2.35 12.60 -1.07
CA LEU A 99 -1.89 11.99 0.18
C LEU A 99 -0.66 12.71 0.72
N SER A 100 -0.58 12.78 2.05
CA SER A 100 0.63 13.25 2.69
C SER A 100 1.76 12.23 2.48
N PRO A 101 3.04 12.66 2.47
CA PRO A 101 4.17 11.72 2.37
C PRO A 101 4.14 10.66 3.49
N ALA A 102 3.70 11.03 4.69
CA ALA A 102 3.60 10.11 5.82
C ALA A 102 2.52 9.04 5.57
N ASP A 103 1.32 9.45 5.13
CA ASP A 103 0.22 8.53 4.82
C ASP A 103 0.61 7.57 3.69
N PHE A 104 1.25 8.08 2.64
CA PHE A 104 1.72 7.26 1.53
C PHE A 104 2.80 6.26 1.98
N ALA A 105 3.83 6.71 2.70
CA ALA A 105 4.90 5.84 3.19
C ALA A 105 4.38 4.74 4.14
N GLN A 106 3.33 5.05 4.90
CA GLN A 106 2.65 4.07 5.74
C GLN A 106 1.80 3.08 4.93
N ALA A 107 1.07 3.56 3.93
CA ALA A 107 0.16 2.74 3.13
C ALA A 107 0.91 1.74 2.23
N VAL A 108 2.08 2.11 1.72
CA VAL A 108 2.90 1.26 0.82
C VAL A 108 3.20 -0.14 1.36
N PRO A 109 3.80 -0.33 2.55
CA PRO A 109 4.07 -1.68 3.05
C PRO A 109 2.79 -2.49 3.27
N ARG A 110 1.69 -1.84 3.67
CA ARG A 110 0.40 -2.51 3.92
C ARG A 110 -0.27 -2.99 2.62
N ILE A 111 -0.24 -2.18 1.55
CA ILE A 111 -0.77 -2.65 0.26
C ILE A 111 0.11 -3.77 -0.33
N VAL A 112 1.44 -3.71 -0.14
CA VAL A 112 2.34 -4.77 -0.63
C VAL A 112 1.99 -6.09 0.07
N ALA A 113 1.82 -6.08 1.39
CA ALA A 113 1.39 -7.25 2.14
C ALA A 113 0.02 -7.76 1.66
N ALA A 114 -0.96 -6.85 1.44
CA ALA A 114 -2.27 -7.24 0.92
C ALA A 114 -2.19 -7.86 -0.49
N LEU A 115 -1.32 -7.36 -1.37
CA LEU A 115 -1.12 -7.97 -2.69
C LEU A 115 -0.53 -9.38 -2.57
N GLU A 116 0.41 -9.60 -1.65
CA GLU A 116 0.99 -10.92 -1.38
C GLU A 116 -0.05 -11.90 -0.81
N GLU A 117 -0.88 -11.44 0.12
CA GLU A 117 -1.96 -12.23 0.74
C GLU A 117 -3.05 -12.63 -0.26
N TRP A 118 -3.35 -11.76 -1.23
CA TRP A 118 -4.35 -12.00 -2.28
C TRP A 118 -3.75 -12.65 -3.55
N ASP A 119 -2.68 -13.43 -3.39
CA ASP A 119 -2.06 -14.26 -4.42
C ASP A 119 -1.72 -13.50 -5.73
N TRP A 120 -1.38 -12.20 -5.63
CA TRP A 120 -0.90 -11.50 -6.82
C TRP A 120 0.40 -12.13 -7.32
N PRO A 121 0.61 -12.21 -8.66
CA PRO A 121 1.85 -12.75 -9.20
C PRO A 121 3.07 -12.05 -8.60
N GLN A 122 3.99 -12.81 -8.01
CA GLN A 122 5.16 -12.28 -7.27
C GLN A 122 5.96 -11.25 -8.07
N GLN A 123 6.06 -11.45 -9.40
CA GLN A 123 6.74 -10.50 -10.28
C GLN A 123 6.07 -9.11 -10.29
N ARG A 124 4.74 -9.06 -10.20
CA ARG A 124 3.97 -7.81 -10.12
C ARG A 124 4.13 -7.16 -8.76
N VAL A 125 4.03 -7.93 -7.68
CA VAL A 125 4.27 -7.44 -6.30
C VAL A 125 5.65 -6.79 -6.21
N LEU A 126 6.69 -7.48 -6.69
CA LEU A 126 8.07 -6.98 -6.66
C LEU A 126 8.26 -5.73 -7.53
N MET A 127 7.62 -5.69 -8.70
CA MET A 127 7.64 -4.52 -9.57
C MET A 127 7.01 -3.30 -8.88
N LEU A 128 5.82 -3.47 -8.29
CA LEU A 128 5.10 -2.42 -7.56
C LEU A 128 5.87 -1.95 -6.32
N SER A 129 6.41 -2.88 -5.53
CA SER A 129 7.18 -2.54 -4.32
C SER A 129 8.44 -1.75 -4.65
N ARG A 130 9.15 -2.12 -5.72
CA ARG A 130 10.31 -1.36 -6.23
C ARG A 130 9.93 0.03 -6.71
N PHE A 131 8.81 0.15 -7.42
CA PHE A 131 8.31 1.44 -7.88
C PHE A 131 8.01 2.37 -6.71
N TRP A 132 7.24 1.93 -5.72
CA TRP A 132 6.94 2.74 -4.55
C TRP A 132 8.19 3.02 -3.70
N GLY A 133 9.11 2.05 -3.59
CA GLY A 133 10.43 2.23 -3.00
C GLY A 133 11.25 3.33 -3.67
N ALA A 134 11.20 3.42 -5.01
CA ALA A 134 11.86 4.48 -5.77
C ALA A 134 11.22 5.85 -5.53
N ILE A 135 9.91 5.93 -5.32
CA ILE A 135 9.21 7.18 -4.98
C ILE A 135 9.65 7.69 -3.60
N VAL A 136 9.62 6.83 -2.57
CA VAL A 136 9.96 7.25 -1.19
C VAL A 136 11.45 7.57 -1.00
N THR A 137 12.31 7.08 -1.90
CA THR A 137 13.75 7.39 -1.93
C THR A 137 14.09 8.50 -2.94
N HIS A 138 13.11 9.02 -3.67
CA HIS A 138 13.34 10.03 -4.69
C HIS A 138 13.83 11.34 -4.07
N ARG A 139 14.71 12.08 -4.77
CA ARG A 139 15.27 13.36 -4.28
C ARG A 139 14.20 14.39 -3.92
N TYR A 140 13.05 14.34 -4.61
CA TYR A 140 11.94 15.26 -4.36
C TYR A 140 11.07 14.87 -3.17
N TRP A 141 11.13 13.62 -2.70
CA TRP A 141 10.35 13.14 -1.56
C TRP A 141 10.56 14.01 -0.32
N ASN A 142 11.82 14.37 -0.04
CA ASN A 142 12.20 15.22 1.09
C ASN A 142 12.55 16.66 0.68
N SER A 143 12.27 17.08 -0.57
CA SER A 143 12.59 18.43 -1.05
C SER A 143 11.72 19.49 -0.38
N ASN A 144 12.22 20.70 -0.19
CA ASN A 144 11.39 21.85 0.22
C ASN A 144 10.55 22.42 -0.93
N ASP A 145 10.82 21.99 -2.17
CA ASP A 145 10.03 22.38 -3.34
C ASP A 145 8.71 21.59 -3.39
N LEU A 146 7.61 22.29 -3.07
CA LEU A 146 6.26 21.74 -3.09
C LEU A 146 5.78 21.38 -4.51
N VAL A 147 6.26 22.07 -5.55
CA VAL A 147 5.88 21.78 -6.93
C VAL A 147 6.53 20.46 -7.35
N ALA A 148 7.81 20.28 -7.07
CA ALA A 148 8.52 19.04 -7.37
C ALA A 148 7.93 17.83 -6.61
N LYS A 149 7.53 18.02 -5.35
CA LYS A 149 6.80 17.01 -4.56
C LYS A 149 5.45 16.65 -5.19
N ARG A 150 4.64 17.65 -5.55
CA ARG A 150 3.34 17.42 -6.20
C ARG A 150 3.49 16.75 -7.55
N ALA A 151 4.49 17.13 -8.34
CA ALA A 151 4.78 16.49 -9.62
C ALA A 151 5.11 15.01 -9.42
N LEU A 152 5.96 14.67 -8.44
CA LEU A 152 6.29 13.28 -8.11
C LEU A 152 5.04 12.46 -7.78
N MET A 153 4.13 13.00 -6.96
CA MET A 153 2.89 12.32 -6.57
C MET A 153 1.89 12.22 -7.75
N ASN A 154 1.72 13.27 -8.54
CA ASN A 154 0.89 13.21 -9.76
C ASN A 154 1.38 12.11 -10.71
N SER A 155 2.69 12.08 -10.99
CA SER A 155 3.28 11.05 -11.86
C SER A 155 3.11 9.66 -11.27
N GLN A 156 3.17 9.51 -9.95
CA GLN A 156 2.94 8.23 -9.30
C GLN A 156 1.49 7.72 -9.51
N GLU A 157 0.50 8.60 -9.39
CA GLU A 157 -0.91 8.24 -9.53
C GLU A 157 -1.22 7.86 -10.98
N GLU A 158 -0.77 8.68 -11.93
CA GLU A 158 -0.92 8.45 -13.37
C GLU A 158 -0.29 7.12 -13.78
N GLN A 159 0.94 6.85 -13.31
CA GLN A 159 1.64 5.60 -13.63
C GLN A 159 0.89 4.37 -13.11
N ARG A 160 0.34 4.44 -11.90
CA ARG A 160 -0.43 3.34 -11.31
C ARG A 160 -1.75 3.12 -12.06
N GLN A 161 -2.49 4.19 -12.37
CA GLN A 161 -3.72 4.10 -13.17
C GLN A 161 -3.46 3.48 -14.54
N ALA A 162 -2.39 3.92 -15.23
CA ALA A 162 -2.00 3.36 -16.52
C ALA A 162 -1.70 1.86 -16.44
N TRP A 163 -1.08 1.38 -15.35
CA TRP A 163 -0.82 -0.04 -15.14
C TRP A 163 -2.08 -0.86 -14.95
N HIS A 164 -2.99 -0.42 -14.06
CA HIS A 164 -4.26 -1.14 -13.86
C HIS A 164 -5.10 -1.18 -15.14
N ASN A 165 -5.13 -0.07 -15.90
CA ASN A 165 -5.80 -0.05 -17.20
C ASN A 165 -5.15 -1.02 -18.21
N ALA A 166 -3.83 -1.09 -18.25
CA ALA A 166 -3.11 -2.02 -19.13
C ALA A 166 -3.34 -3.48 -18.73
N VAL A 167 -3.37 -3.80 -17.44
CA VAL A 167 -3.70 -5.13 -16.93
C VAL A 167 -5.12 -5.53 -17.30
N ALA A 168 -6.09 -4.62 -17.14
CA ALA A 168 -7.48 -4.86 -17.54
C ALA A 168 -7.63 -5.14 -19.04
N LEU A 169 -6.78 -4.54 -19.87
CA LEU A 169 -6.73 -4.76 -21.32
C LEU A 169 -5.86 -5.96 -21.75
N GLY A 170 -5.27 -6.70 -20.80
CA GLY A 170 -4.46 -7.90 -21.08
C GLY A 170 -3.03 -7.61 -21.57
N PHE A 171 -2.51 -6.39 -21.41
CA PHE A 171 -1.15 -6.06 -21.81
C PHE A 171 -0.10 -6.45 -20.75
N LEU A 172 1.05 -6.94 -21.21
CA LEU A 172 2.25 -7.09 -20.37
C LEU A 172 2.82 -5.71 -20.03
N VAL A 173 2.74 -5.34 -18.76
CA VAL A 173 3.25 -4.05 -18.27
C VAL A 173 4.72 -4.20 -17.90
N CYS A 174 5.59 -3.46 -18.59
CA CYS A 174 7.02 -3.40 -18.31
C CYS A 174 7.39 -2.03 -17.73
N LEU A 175 8.17 -2.02 -16.66
CA LEU A 175 8.59 -0.82 -15.94
C LEU A 175 9.56 0.02 -16.81
N ARG A 176 9.07 0.97 -17.61
CA ARG A 176 9.92 2.08 -18.08
C ARG A 176 9.93 3.15 -17.00
N ILE A 177 10.86 3.07 -16.05
CA ILE A 177 11.27 4.24 -15.28
C ILE A 177 12.03 5.15 -16.26
N HIS A 178 11.31 5.85 -17.13
CA HIS A 178 11.88 7.00 -17.83
C HIS A 178 11.76 8.17 -16.87
N CYS A 179 12.91 8.60 -16.38
CA CYS A 179 13.09 9.86 -15.69
C CYS A 179 12.50 11.00 -16.55
N TYR A 180 11.26 11.40 -16.27
CA TYR A 180 10.75 12.69 -16.69
C TYR A 180 11.32 13.76 -15.74
N CYS A 181 12.57 14.11 -15.97
CA CYS A 181 13.21 15.34 -15.49
C CYS A 181 14.45 15.58 -16.37
N SER A 182 14.23 16.17 -17.54
CA SER A 182 15.25 17.03 -18.17
C SER A 182 15.29 18.37 -17.46
#